data_AF-G9QJ16-F1
#
_entry.id   AF-G9QJ16-F1
#
_cell.length_a   1.000
_cell.length_b   1.000
_cell.length_c   1.000
_cell.angle_alpha   90.00
_cell.angle_beta   90.00
_cell.angle_gamma   90.00
#
_symmetry.space_group_name_H-M   'P 1'
#
loop_
_entity.id
_entity.type
_entity.pdbx_description
1 polymer ?
#
loop_
_entity_poly.entity_id
_entity_poly.type
_entity_poly.pdbx_seq_one_letter_code
_entity_poly.pdbx_strand_id
1 'polypeptide(L)'
;MESQLQKLLQNRLEQVVENEQRNVSDEKWERKRKLLERRKAKILKVKGKGKIIHKTDREVFYTLHLQYLIKQNRFFYMEEEIEHRKAIFLEQTVIKDEEIIPSWESERYSIEPMEEMEDAAERGGFEYNRLKAVQYAERWWNSYNPAYKKFHVNCTNFISQCLKAGGAPMRGYPNRGQGWWMQNGSWSYSWSVAHSFRMYLGRSKTGLKANEVRNAAELQLGDVICYDFQGDGRFDHTTIVTAKDDYGMPLVNAHTSNSRMRYWSYEDSTAYTPNIQYKFFAINDQS
;
A
#
# COMPACT_ATOMS: atom_id res chain seq x y z
N MET A 1 -28.10 11.00 -12.54
CA MET A 1 -26.80 10.30 -12.34
C MET A 1 -26.12 10.71 -11.04
N GLU A 2 -25.75 11.97 -10.82
CA GLU A 2 -25.00 12.39 -9.61
C GLU A 2 -25.77 12.20 -8.30
N SER A 3 -27.04 12.58 -8.26
CA SER A 3 -27.92 12.35 -7.10
C SER A 3 -28.08 10.86 -6.77
N GLN A 4 -28.19 10.01 -7.80
CA GLN A 4 -28.27 8.56 -7.66
C GLN A 4 -26.95 7.96 -7.15
N LEU A 5 -25.81 8.42 -7.67
CA LEU A 5 -24.50 8.03 -7.17
C LEU A 5 -24.30 8.45 -5.71
N GLN A 6 -24.71 9.67 -5.35
CA GLN A 6 -24.64 10.15 -3.97
C GLN A 6 -25.48 9.29 -3.03
N LYS A 7 -26.71 8.95 -3.44
CA LYS A 7 -27.59 8.06 -2.65
C LYS A 7 -26.99 6.65 -2.51
N LEU A 8 -26.44 6.09 -3.58
CA LEU A 8 -25.73 4.81 -3.54
C LEU A 8 -24.57 4.81 -2.55
N LEU A 9 -23.73 5.85 -2.61
CA LEU A 9 -22.57 6.00 -1.72
C LEU A 9 -23.00 6.22 -0.27
N GLN A 10 -24.05 7.01 -0.02
CA GLN A 10 -24.59 7.22 1.32
C GLN A 10 -25.06 5.88 1.93
N ASN A 11 -25.82 5.10 1.18
CA ASN A 11 -26.28 3.77 1.62
C ASN A 11 -25.09 2.83 1.90
N ARG A 12 -24.06 2.83 1.03
CA ARG A 12 -22.83 2.03 1.23
C ARG A 12 -22.12 2.40 2.54
N LEU A 13 -22.02 3.69 2.86
CA LEU A 13 -21.39 4.17 4.10
C LEU A 13 -22.20 3.84 5.36
N GLU A 14 -23.53 3.89 5.28
CA GLU A 14 -24.42 3.52 6.41
C GLU A 14 -24.26 2.03 6.75
N GLN A 15 -24.20 1.16 5.73
CA GLN A 15 -23.96 -0.29 5.87
C GLN A 15 -22.60 -0.63 6.47
N VAL A 16 -21.62 0.27 6.41
CA VAL A 16 -20.30 0.07 7.01
C VAL A 16 -20.35 0.22 8.54
N VAL A 17 -21.29 1.02 9.06
CA VAL A 17 -21.41 1.32 10.49
C VAL A 17 -22.49 0.45 11.15
N GLU A 18 -23.58 0.21 10.45
CA GLU A 18 -24.66 -0.66 10.90
C GLU A 18 -24.21 -2.11 10.82
N ASN A 19 -23.99 -2.74 11.97
CA ASN A 19 -23.58 -4.14 12.09
C ASN A 19 -24.69 -5.14 11.69
N GLU A 20 -25.66 -4.69 10.91
CA GLU A 20 -26.79 -5.50 10.44
C GLU A 20 -26.39 -6.29 9.21
N GLN A 21 -26.61 -7.60 9.27
CA GLN A 21 -26.47 -8.55 8.16
C GLN A 21 -27.47 -8.24 7.04
N ARG A 22 -27.31 -7.12 6.35
CA ARG A 22 -28.09 -6.80 5.16
C ARG A 22 -27.19 -7.08 3.96
N ASN A 23 -27.62 -8.02 3.12
CA ASN A 23 -27.04 -8.46 1.85
C ASN A 23 -26.20 -7.37 1.11
N VAL A 24 -24.94 -7.20 1.49
CA VAL A 24 -23.97 -6.45 0.69
C VAL A 24 -23.18 -7.48 -0.09
N SER A 25 -23.29 -7.47 -1.42
CA SER A 25 -22.51 -8.35 -2.30
C SER A 25 -21.04 -7.92 -2.43
N ASP A 26 -20.50 -7.15 -1.47
CA ASP A 26 -19.14 -6.61 -1.50
C ASP A 26 -18.24 -7.46 -0.59
N GLU A 27 -17.56 -8.41 -1.20
CA GLU A 27 -16.68 -9.37 -0.54
C GLU A 27 -15.53 -8.67 0.23
N LYS A 28 -15.04 -7.52 -0.27
CA LYS A 28 -14.00 -6.71 0.38
C LYS A 28 -14.46 -6.25 1.76
N TRP A 29 -15.70 -5.76 1.84
CA TRP A 29 -16.27 -5.26 3.08
C TRP A 29 -16.49 -6.38 4.09
N GLU A 30 -16.99 -7.53 3.65
CA GLU A 30 -17.18 -8.69 4.53
C GLU A 30 -15.84 -9.19 5.12
N ARG A 31 -14.76 -9.19 4.32
CA ARG A 31 -13.40 -9.48 4.83
C ARG A 31 -12.95 -8.44 5.86
N LYS A 32 -13.18 -7.14 5.60
CA LYS A 32 -12.84 -6.06 6.55
C LYS A 32 -13.59 -6.20 7.87
N ARG A 33 -14.89 -6.50 7.83
CA ARG A 33 -15.72 -6.75 9.02
C ARG A 33 -15.18 -7.92 9.85
N LYS A 34 -14.96 -9.09 9.23
CA LYS A 34 -14.38 -10.27 9.90
C LYS A 34 -12.99 -10.00 10.47
N LEU A 35 -12.18 -9.21 9.77
CA LEU A 35 -10.85 -8.82 10.25
C LEU A 35 -10.93 -7.92 11.49
N LEU A 36 -11.82 -6.93 11.49
CA LEU A 36 -12.06 -6.07 12.66
C LEU A 36 -12.56 -6.88 13.86
N GLU A 37 -13.51 -7.80 13.64
CA GLU A 37 -14.04 -8.70 14.68
C GLU A 37 -12.93 -9.55 15.32
N ARG A 38 -12.10 -10.22 14.52
CA ARG A 38 -10.95 -11.01 15.01
C ARG A 38 -9.99 -10.18 15.85
N ARG A 39 -9.85 -8.89 15.51
CA ARG A 39 -8.96 -7.94 16.19
C ARG A 39 -9.61 -7.24 17.39
N LYS A 40 -10.87 -7.56 17.72
CA LYS A 40 -11.69 -6.85 18.72
C LYS A 40 -11.72 -5.33 18.46
N ALA A 41 -11.74 -4.95 17.19
CA ALA A 41 -11.83 -3.58 16.72
C ALA A 41 -13.21 -3.34 16.08
N LYS A 42 -13.64 -2.09 16.05
CA LYS A 42 -14.89 -1.69 15.38
C LYS A 42 -14.78 -0.32 14.76
N ILE A 43 -15.48 -0.13 13.64
CA ILE A 43 -15.66 1.19 13.03
C ILE A 43 -16.76 1.91 13.80
N LEU A 44 -16.43 3.07 14.36
CA LEU A 44 -17.40 3.94 15.06
C LEU A 44 -18.07 4.92 14.12
N LYS A 45 -17.35 5.33 13.07
CA LYS A 45 -17.80 6.30 12.09
C LYS A 45 -17.04 6.11 10.80
N VAL A 46 -17.75 6.25 9.69
CA VAL A 46 -17.14 6.37 8.37
C VAL A 46 -17.52 7.71 7.74
N LYS A 47 -16.61 8.28 6.97
CA LYS A 47 -16.89 9.38 6.04
C LYS A 47 -16.41 8.98 4.66
N GLY A 48 -17.16 9.34 3.63
CA GLY A 48 -16.77 9.17 2.24
C GLY A 48 -16.85 10.50 1.49
N LYS A 49 -15.83 10.81 0.69
CA LYS A 49 -15.84 11.96 -0.22
C LYS A 49 -15.59 11.48 -1.65
N GLY A 50 -16.62 11.56 -2.48
CA GLY A 50 -16.55 11.27 -3.91
C GLY A 50 -16.02 12.47 -4.71
N LYS A 51 -15.20 12.21 -5.73
CA LYS A 51 -14.79 13.21 -6.74
C LYS A 51 -14.87 12.58 -8.12
N ILE A 52 -15.72 13.14 -8.98
CA ILE A 52 -15.83 12.72 -10.38
C ILE A 52 -14.54 13.08 -11.11
N ILE A 53 -13.98 12.08 -11.80
CA ILE A 53 -12.79 12.22 -12.65
C ILE A 53 -13.22 12.40 -14.10
N HIS A 54 -14.14 11.55 -14.56
CA HIS A 54 -14.65 11.53 -15.92
C HIS A 54 -16.10 11.04 -15.94
N LYS A 55 -16.89 11.54 -16.89
CA LYS A 55 -18.32 11.24 -17.01
C LYS A 55 -18.73 11.21 -18.47
N THR A 56 -19.49 10.20 -18.84
CA THR A 56 -20.18 10.05 -20.12
C THR A 56 -21.68 9.91 -19.88
N ASP A 57 -22.46 9.65 -20.93
CA ASP A 57 -23.91 9.43 -20.82
C ASP A 57 -24.27 8.14 -20.06
N ARG A 58 -23.35 7.17 -20.02
CA ARG A 58 -23.57 5.85 -19.41
C ARG A 58 -22.61 5.51 -18.28
N GLU A 59 -21.50 6.24 -18.13
CA GLU A 59 -20.44 5.87 -17.21
C GLU A 59 -19.97 7.07 -16.38
N VAL A 60 -19.70 6.83 -15.09
CA VAL A 60 -19.07 7.80 -14.20
C VAL A 60 -17.85 7.16 -13.56
N PHE A 61 -16.69 7.75 -13.80
CA PHE A 61 -15.43 7.39 -13.16
C PHE A 61 -15.14 8.39 -12.05
N TYR A 62 -14.86 7.91 -10.84
CA TYR A 62 -14.69 8.76 -9.67
C TYR A 62 -13.68 8.17 -8.69
N THR A 63 -13.08 9.03 -7.87
CA THR A 63 -12.37 8.59 -6.66
C THR A 63 -13.28 8.69 -5.46
N LEU A 64 -13.19 7.74 -4.54
CA LEU A 64 -13.86 7.77 -3.25
C LEU A 64 -12.81 7.73 -2.14
N HIS A 65 -12.71 8.83 -1.38
CA HIS A 65 -11.85 8.90 -0.20
C HIS A 65 -12.65 8.49 1.03
N LEU A 66 -12.29 7.35 1.61
CA LEU A 66 -12.92 6.76 2.79
C LEU A 66 -12.06 7.04 4.03
N GLN A 67 -12.72 7.43 5.12
CA GLN A 67 -12.10 7.68 6.41
C GLN A 67 -12.86 6.93 7.50
N TYR A 68 -12.18 5.99 8.17
CA TYR A 68 -12.74 5.14 9.21
C TYR A 68 -12.18 5.55 10.57
N LEU A 69 -13.07 5.98 11.49
CA LEU A 69 -12.72 6.09 12.90
C LEU A 69 -12.85 4.70 13.52
N ILE A 70 -11.70 4.06 13.79
CA ILE A 70 -11.65 2.72 14.35
C ILE A 70 -11.32 2.81 15.84
N LYS A 71 -12.05 2.04 16.64
CA LYS A 71 -11.78 1.82 18.06
C LYS A 71 -11.35 0.37 18.28
N GLN A 72 -10.24 0.17 18.99
CA GLN A 72 -9.78 -1.12 19.48
C GLN A 72 -9.44 -0.95 20.96
N ASN A 73 -10.21 -1.59 21.85
CA ASN A 73 -10.11 -1.36 23.30
C ASN A 73 -10.20 0.13 23.69
N ARG A 74 -9.09 0.71 24.18
CA ARG A 74 -8.96 2.15 24.52
C ARG A 74 -8.28 2.97 23.42
N PHE A 75 -7.74 2.31 22.39
CA PHE A 75 -7.05 2.94 21.28
C PHE A 75 -8.03 3.37 20.19
N PHE A 76 -7.79 4.56 19.63
CA PHE A 76 -8.55 5.11 18.52
C PHE A 76 -7.58 5.55 17.43
N TYR A 77 -7.92 5.26 16.19
CA TYR A 77 -7.15 5.72 15.05
C TYR A 77 -8.03 5.96 13.84
N MET A 78 -7.50 6.76 12.90
CA MET A 78 -8.12 7.04 11.62
C MET A 78 -7.41 6.22 10.54
N GLU A 79 -8.10 5.22 10.01
CA GLU A 79 -7.70 4.53 8.78
C GLU A 79 -8.30 5.27 7.58
N GLU A 80 -7.53 5.42 6.51
CA GLU A 80 -8.01 6.07 5.29
C GLU A 80 -7.63 5.28 4.04
N GLU A 81 -8.50 5.27 3.04
CA GLU A 81 -8.22 4.68 1.73
C GLU A 81 -8.81 5.51 0.58
N ILE A 82 -8.19 5.39 -0.59
CA ILE A 82 -8.69 5.95 -1.85
C ILE A 82 -9.07 4.78 -2.76
N GLU A 83 -10.37 4.69 -3.08
CA GLU A 83 -10.87 3.79 -4.12
C GLU A 83 -11.00 4.55 -5.44
N HIS A 84 -10.58 3.93 -6.54
CA HIS A 84 -10.95 4.36 -7.89
C HIS A 84 -12.13 3.52 -8.33
N ARG A 85 -13.23 4.13 -8.78
CA ARG A 85 -14.48 3.42 -9.04
C ARG A 85 -15.10 3.80 -10.38
N LYS A 86 -15.87 2.86 -10.94
CA LYS A 86 -16.69 3.03 -12.14
C LYS A 86 -18.14 2.67 -11.82
N ALA A 87 -19.04 3.62 -12.03
CA ALA A 87 -20.47 3.40 -12.01
C ALA A 87 -21.05 3.41 -13.43
N ILE A 88 -21.90 2.44 -13.75
CA ILE A 88 -22.60 2.29 -15.03
C ILE A 88 -24.08 2.61 -14.83
N PHE A 89 -24.63 3.41 -15.73
CA PHE A 89 -26.01 3.90 -15.70
C PHE A 89 -26.82 3.42 -16.90
N LEU A 90 -28.08 3.06 -16.65
CA LEU A 90 -29.12 2.87 -17.65
C LEU A 90 -30.32 3.72 -17.24
N GLU A 91 -30.82 4.57 -18.15
CA GLU A 91 -31.98 5.44 -17.88
C GLU A 91 -31.84 6.23 -16.55
N GLN A 92 -30.66 6.78 -16.30
CA GLN A 92 -30.28 7.51 -15.09
C GLN A 92 -30.24 6.70 -13.79
N THR A 93 -30.48 5.39 -13.83
CA THR A 93 -30.38 4.46 -12.69
C THR A 93 -29.02 3.78 -12.69
N VAL A 94 -28.40 3.65 -11.50
CA VAL A 94 -27.14 2.90 -11.36
C VAL A 94 -27.45 1.41 -11.50
N ILE A 95 -26.84 0.76 -12.49
CA ILE A 95 -26.98 -0.70 -12.70
C ILE A 95 -25.75 -1.47 -12.22
N LYS A 96 -24.59 -0.80 -12.13
CA LYS A 96 -23.34 -1.39 -11.66
C LYS A 96 -22.46 -0.33 -11.02
N ASP A 97 -21.77 -0.67 -9.94
CA ASP A 97 -20.75 0.16 -9.32
C ASP A 97 -19.62 -0.75 -8.80
N GLU A 98 -18.40 -0.54 -9.27
CA GLU A 98 -17.26 -1.41 -8.94
C GLU A 98 -15.97 -0.62 -8.71
N GLU A 99 -15.11 -1.16 -7.84
CA GLU A 99 -13.73 -0.68 -7.68
C GLU A 99 -12.91 -1.09 -8.90
N ILE A 100 -12.17 -0.14 -9.47
CA ILE A 100 -11.23 -0.36 -10.54
C ILE A 100 -9.95 -0.88 -9.91
N ILE A 101 -9.70 -2.18 -10.08
CA ILE A 101 -8.48 -2.83 -9.59
C ILE A 101 -7.33 -2.51 -10.56
N PRO A 102 -6.21 -1.94 -10.08
CA PRO A 102 -5.04 -1.70 -10.92
C PRO A 102 -4.52 -3.02 -11.51
N SER A 103 -4.27 -3.07 -12.82
CA SER A 103 -3.60 -4.23 -13.44
C SER A 103 -2.12 -4.21 -13.07
N TRP A 104 -1.67 -5.31 -12.44
CA TRP A 104 -0.27 -5.57 -12.09
C TRP A 104 0.50 -6.27 -13.24
N GLU A 105 -0.16 -6.52 -14.39
CA GLU A 105 0.41 -7.25 -15.53
C GLU A 105 1.68 -6.58 -16.08
N SER A 106 1.72 -5.25 -16.10
CA SER A 106 2.88 -4.50 -16.60
C SER A 106 4.16 -4.72 -15.77
N GLU A 107 4.06 -5.04 -14.48
CA GLU A 107 5.25 -5.38 -13.69
C GLU A 107 5.76 -6.80 -14.01
N ARG A 108 4.89 -7.73 -14.44
CA ARG A 108 5.25 -9.13 -14.73
C ARG A 108 6.29 -9.25 -15.84
N TYR A 109 6.29 -8.32 -16.81
CA TYR A 109 7.22 -8.32 -17.95
C TYR A 109 8.57 -7.64 -17.66
N SER A 110 8.78 -7.08 -16.46
CA SER A 110 10.01 -6.33 -16.12
C SER A 110 11.02 -7.14 -15.31
N ILE A 111 10.86 -8.48 -15.23
CA ILE A 111 11.77 -9.35 -14.48
C ILE A 111 12.97 -9.70 -15.35
N GLU A 112 14.01 -8.88 -15.30
CA GLU A 112 15.33 -9.33 -15.72
C GLU A 112 16.09 -9.90 -14.51
N PRO A 113 16.94 -10.93 -14.71
CA PRO A 113 17.77 -11.46 -13.64
C PRO A 113 18.56 -10.32 -12.99
N MET A 114 18.42 -10.18 -11.67
CA MET A 114 19.24 -9.24 -10.91
C MET A 114 20.67 -9.80 -10.92
N GLU A 115 21.57 -9.09 -11.60
CA GLU A 115 23.00 -9.45 -11.66
C GLU A 115 23.60 -9.47 -10.25
N GLU A 116 24.63 -10.30 -10.07
CA GLU A 116 25.41 -10.28 -8.84
C GLU A 116 26.00 -8.88 -8.63
N MET A 117 25.80 -8.34 -7.44
CA MET A 117 26.38 -7.05 -7.08
C MET A 117 27.89 -7.21 -6.91
N GLU A 118 28.68 -6.55 -7.76
CA GLU A 118 30.07 -6.27 -7.46
C GLU A 118 30.15 -5.13 -6.42
N ASP A 119 30.68 -5.44 -5.23
CA ASP A 119 30.76 -4.54 -4.07
C ASP A 119 31.89 -3.50 -4.21
N ALA A 120 31.77 -2.60 -5.17
CA ALA A 120 32.70 -1.49 -5.37
C ALA A 120 32.03 -0.13 -5.14
N ALA A 121 31.61 0.18 -3.90
CA ALA A 121 31.25 1.54 -3.49
C ALA A 121 31.45 1.77 -1.98
N GLU A 122 31.80 3.02 -1.63
CA GLU A 122 32.34 3.48 -0.35
C GLU A 122 31.59 3.00 0.91
N ARG A 123 32.37 2.58 1.90
CA ARG A 123 31.95 2.18 3.26
C ARG A 123 31.56 3.39 4.12
N GLY A 124 30.68 4.26 3.62
CA GLY A 124 30.05 5.29 4.43
C GLY A 124 28.97 4.65 5.29
N GLY A 125 29.15 4.60 6.61
CA GLY A 125 28.07 4.28 7.53
C GLY A 125 26.91 5.26 7.32
N PHE A 126 25.68 4.76 7.22
CA PHE A 126 24.49 5.60 7.21
C PHE A 126 23.61 5.21 8.39
N GLU A 127 22.94 6.19 8.96
CA GLU A 127 21.95 5.97 10.01
C GLU A 127 20.55 6.05 9.40
N TYR A 128 19.73 5.03 9.62
CA TYR A 128 18.36 5.01 9.15
C TYR A 128 17.44 5.71 10.16
N ASN A 129 16.99 6.91 9.81
CA ASN A 129 16.02 7.67 10.59
C ASN A 129 14.59 7.21 10.29
N ARG A 130 14.11 6.25 11.09
CA ARG A 130 12.74 5.71 11.03
C ARG A 130 11.67 6.80 11.06
N LEU A 131 11.83 7.80 11.94
CA LEU A 131 10.85 8.88 12.09
C LEU A 131 10.70 9.69 10.79
N LYS A 132 11.80 10.02 10.11
CA LYS A 132 11.75 10.72 8.82
C LYS A 132 11.08 9.89 7.74
N ALA A 133 11.31 8.57 7.71
CA ALA A 133 10.62 7.67 6.78
C ALA A 133 9.10 7.66 7.03
N VAL A 134 8.67 7.57 8.30
CA VAL A 134 7.25 7.64 8.66
C VAL A 134 6.65 9.00 8.34
N GLN A 135 7.32 10.10 8.66
CA GLN A 135 6.85 11.46 8.33
C GLN A 135 6.65 11.63 6.82
N TYR A 136 7.55 11.07 6.02
CA TYR A 136 7.41 11.06 4.57
C TYR A 136 6.18 10.25 4.14
N ALA A 137 6.02 9.04 4.68
CA ALA A 137 4.89 8.17 4.38
C ALA A 137 3.56 8.84 4.75
N GLU A 138 3.49 9.51 5.90
CA GLU A 138 2.33 10.26 6.39
C GLU A 138 2.03 11.51 5.54
N ARG A 139 3.06 12.17 5.01
CA ARG A 139 2.88 13.34 4.14
C ARG A 139 2.33 12.96 2.76
N TRP A 140 2.81 11.84 2.20
CA TRP A 140 2.58 11.51 0.81
C TRP A 140 1.58 10.36 0.59
N TRP A 141 1.00 9.75 1.64
CA TRP A 141 0.15 8.56 1.52
C TRP A 141 -0.97 8.62 0.46
N ASN A 142 -1.56 9.81 0.23
CA ASN A 142 -2.63 10.03 -0.77
C ASN A 142 -2.25 11.01 -1.89
N SER A 143 -0.98 11.35 -2.04
CA SER A 143 -0.49 12.28 -3.06
C SER A 143 0.85 11.82 -3.63
N TYR A 144 1.46 12.57 -4.56
CA TYR A 144 2.69 12.15 -5.21
C TYR A 144 3.74 13.25 -5.09
N ASN A 145 4.94 12.89 -4.65
CA ASN A 145 6.03 13.83 -4.56
C ASN A 145 6.55 14.16 -5.98
N PRO A 146 6.45 15.43 -6.44
CA PRO A 146 6.85 15.82 -7.79
C PRO A 146 8.36 15.69 -8.05
N ALA A 147 9.18 15.53 -7.01
CA ALA A 147 10.61 15.28 -7.16
C ALA A 147 10.94 13.88 -7.74
N TYR A 148 9.98 12.97 -7.77
CA TYR A 148 10.16 11.61 -8.24
C TYR A 148 9.24 11.29 -9.42
N LYS A 149 9.65 10.34 -10.25
CA LYS A 149 8.79 9.83 -11.32
C LYS A 149 7.56 9.16 -10.71
N LYS A 150 6.38 9.46 -11.26
CA LYS A 150 5.13 8.77 -10.96
C LYS A 150 4.98 7.54 -11.84
N PHE A 151 4.57 6.43 -11.24
CA PHE A 151 4.22 5.19 -11.94
C PHE A 151 2.72 4.89 -11.81
N HIS A 152 2.21 4.04 -12.70
CA HIS A 152 0.85 3.52 -12.60
C HIS A 152 0.70 2.59 -11.39
N VAL A 153 1.57 1.57 -11.31
CA VAL A 153 1.79 0.79 -10.09
C VAL A 153 2.94 1.44 -9.32
N ASN A 154 2.66 1.95 -8.12
CA ASN A 154 3.56 2.89 -7.44
C ASN A 154 3.92 2.48 -6.01
N CYS A 155 3.55 1.27 -5.58
CA CYS A 155 3.84 0.78 -4.23
C CYS A 155 5.33 0.90 -3.90
N THR A 156 6.19 0.19 -4.61
CA THR A 156 7.64 0.16 -4.36
C THR A 156 8.30 1.51 -4.54
N ASN A 157 7.90 2.29 -5.56
CA ASN A 157 8.42 3.65 -5.74
C ASN A 157 8.12 4.54 -4.52
N PHE A 158 6.92 4.46 -3.96
CA PHE A 158 6.56 5.19 -2.73
C PHE A 158 7.37 4.70 -1.52
N ILE A 159 7.49 3.39 -1.34
CA ILE A 159 8.29 2.83 -0.22
C ILE A 159 9.76 3.23 -0.36
N SER A 160 10.32 3.17 -1.56
CA SER A 160 11.69 3.60 -1.84
C SER A 160 11.91 5.07 -1.47
N GLN A 161 10.95 5.94 -1.78
CA GLN A 161 11.01 7.34 -1.38
C GLN A 161 10.96 7.51 0.15
N CYS A 162 10.13 6.73 0.85
CA CYS A 162 10.09 6.76 2.32
C CYS A 162 11.44 6.35 2.92
N LEU A 163 12.04 5.26 2.44
CA LEU A 163 13.34 4.80 2.92
C LEU A 163 14.45 5.80 2.60
N LYS A 164 14.40 6.43 1.41
CA LYS A 164 15.33 7.49 1.02
C LYS A 164 15.22 8.70 1.94
N ALA A 165 14.00 9.12 2.28
CA ALA A 165 13.76 10.20 3.25
C ALA A 165 14.26 9.84 4.66
N GLY A 166 14.24 8.55 5.01
CA GLY A 166 14.88 8.00 6.20
C GLY A 166 16.42 7.96 6.14
N GLY A 167 17.05 8.37 5.05
CA GLY A 167 18.51 8.46 4.94
C GLY A 167 19.19 7.29 4.22
N ALA A 168 18.43 6.30 3.71
CA ALA A 168 19.01 5.18 2.99
C ALA A 168 19.83 5.65 1.76
N PRO A 169 21.09 5.20 1.60
CA PRO A 169 21.93 5.59 0.48
C PRO A 169 21.50 4.86 -0.79
N MET A 170 21.53 5.58 -1.91
CA MET A 170 21.30 4.99 -3.23
C MET A 170 22.64 4.48 -3.78
N ARG A 171 22.63 3.36 -4.51
CA ARG A 171 23.84 2.75 -5.09
C ARG A 171 23.50 1.86 -6.28
N GLY A 172 24.50 1.53 -7.10
CA GLY A 172 24.36 0.67 -8.31
C GLY A 172 24.00 1.43 -9.59
N TYR A 173 23.93 2.76 -9.55
CA TYR A 173 23.79 3.60 -10.73
C TYR A 173 24.99 3.42 -11.68
N PRO A 174 24.80 3.38 -13.02
CA PRO A 174 23.54 3.55 -13.76
C PRO A 174 22.86 2.25 -14.19
N ASN A 175 23.33 1.07 -13.75
CA ASN A 175 22.77 -0.21 -14.19
C ASN A 175 21.39 -0.44 -13.54
N ARG A 176 20.35 -0.64 -14.36
CA ARG A 176 18.98 -0.83 -13.86
C ARG A 176 18.77 -2.17 -13.14
N GLY A 177 19.58 -3.17 -13.48
CA GLY A 177 19.61 -4.48 -12.84
C GLY A 177 20.33 -4.50 -11.49
N GLN A 178 21.03 -3.41 -11.11
CA GLN A 178 21.89 -3.40 -9.92
C GLN A 178 21.52 -2.31 -8.90
N GLY A 179 21.75 -2.66 -7.63
CA GLY A 179 21.61 -1.76 -6.50
C GLY A 179 20.17 -1.31 -6.24
N TRP A 180 20.02 -0.10 -5.72
CA TRP A 180 18.75 0.54 -5.39
C TRP A 180 18.91 2.05 -5.54
N TRP A 181 18.27 2.64 -6.55
CA TRP A 181 18.45 4.04 -6.91
C TRP A 181 17.38 4.55 -7.89
N MET A 182 17.11 5.86 -7.82
CA MET A 182 16.47 6.67 -8.87
C MET A 182 17.24 7.99 -8.99
N GLN A 183 17.77 8.28 -10.17
CA GLN A 183 18.61 9.46 -10.42
C GLN A 183 18.61 9.80 -11.92
N ASN A 184 18.72 11.10 -12.24
CA ASN A 184 18.83 11.60 -13.62
C ASN A 184 17.73 11.08 -14.57
N GLY A 185 16.51 10.92 -14.07
CA GLY A 185 15.37 10.42 -14.86
C GLY A 185 15.37 8.92 -15.13
N SER A 186 16.35 8.16 -14.60
CA SER A 186 16.42 6.69 -14.66
C SER A 186 16.31 6.06 -13.26
N TRP A 187 16.10 4.75 -13.19
CA TRP A 187 15.94 4.00 -11.94
C TRP A 187 16.27 2.52 -12.08
N SER A 188 16.75 1.92 -10.99
CA SER A 188 16.88 0.47 -10.81
C SER A 188 15.51 -0.24 -10.71
N TYR A 189 15.42 -1.51 -11.12
CA TYR A 189 14.20 -2.29 -10.94
C TYR A 189 13.79 -2.41 -9.47
N SER A 190 14.77 -2.60 -8.56
CA SER A 190 14.52 -2.64 -7.11
C SER A 190 13.95 -1.34 -6.54
N TRP A 191 14.12 -0.19 -7.21
CA TRP A 191 13.50 1.06 -6.77
C TRP A 191 11.98 1.07 -7.02
N SER A 192 11.52 0.44 -8.09
CA SER A 192 10.14 0.60 -8.58
C SER A 192 9.30 -0.68 -8.67
N VAL A 193 9.89 -1.87 -8.63
CA VAL A 193 9.19 -3.16 -8.82
C VAL A 193 9.23 -3.98 -7.53
N ALA A 194 8.06 -4.43 -7.05
CA ALA A 194 7.94 -5.08 -5.74
C ALA A 194 8.81 -6.33 -5.61
N HIS A 195 8.78 -7.21 -6.62
CA HIS A 195 9.60 -8.42 -6.61
C HIS A 195 11.11 -8.13 -6.55
N SER A 196 11.60 -7.23 -7.41
CA SER A 196 13.01 -6.85 -7.43
C SER A 196 13.45 -6.19 -6.13
N PHE A 197 12.58 -5.40 -5.51
CA PHE A 197 12.85 -4.77 -4.22
C PHE A 197 12.95 -5.79 -3.07
N ARG A 198 12.03 -6.75 -3.01
CA ARG A 198 12.10 -7.87 -2.06
C ARG A 198 13.41 -8.64 -2.22
N MET A 199 13.81 -8.94 -3.47
CA MET A 199 15.07 -9.63 -3.74
C MET A 199 16.28 -8.81 -3.30
N TYR A 200 16.25 -7.49 -3.54
CA TYR A 200 17.28 -6.57 -3.08
C TYR A 200 17.40 -6.57 -1.55
N LEU A 201 16.30 -6.38 -0.82
CA LEU A 201 16.31 -6.36 0.65
C LEU A 201 16.85 -7.66 1.25
N GLY A 202 16.53 -8.81 0.68
CA GLY A 202 17.02 -10.11 1.14
C GLY A 202 18.50 -10.38 0.84
N ARG A 203 19.13 -9.66 -0.10
CA ARG A 203 20.50 -9.91 -0.56
C ARG A 203 21.49 -8.80 -0.18
N SER A 204 21.03 -7.56 -0.06
CA SER A 204 21.87 -6.38 0.15
C SER A 204 22.74 -6.52 1.40
N LYS A 205 24.06 -6.36 1.23
CA LYS A 205 25.06 -6.37 2.30
C LYS A 205 25.65 -5.00 2.62
N THR A 206 25.34 -4.00 1.79
CA THR A 206 25.89 -2.65 1.84
C THR A 206 24.79 -1.61 1.58
N GLY A 207 24.91 -0.41 2.15
CA GLY A 207 23.86 0.62 2.05
C GLY A 207 22.56 0.17 2.73
N LEU A 208 21.41 0.35 2.06
CA LEU A 208 20.11 -0.13 2.57
C LEU A 208 20.14 -1.65 2.82
N LYS A 209 20.11 -2.02 4.11
CA LYS A 209 20.10 -3.40 4.59
C LYS A 209 18.83 -3.66 5.38
N ALA A 210 18.38 -4.91 5.37
CA ALA A 210 17.28 -5.35 6.20
C ALA A 210 17.53 -6.78 6.69
N ASN A 211 16.98 -7.09 7.86
CA ASN A 211 16.88 -8.46 8.37
C ASN A 211 15.47 -8.97 8.10
N GLU A 212 15.36 -10.17 7.53
CA GLU A 212 14.07 -10.85 7.44
C GLU A 212 13.67 -11.36 8.83
N VAL A 213 12.51 -10.94 9.33
CA VAL A 213 11.94 -11.40 10.61
C VAL A 213 10.77 -12.34 10.35
N ARG A 214 10.39 -13.15 11.36
CA ARG A 214 9.40 -14.20 11.19
C ARG A 214 7.97 -13.69 11.27
N ASN A 215 7.73 -12.69 12.11
CA ASN A 215 6.38 -12.22 12.42
C ASN A 215 6.24 -10.71 12.20
N ALA A 216 5.06 -10.29 11.73
CA ALA A 216 4.74 -8.86 11.59
C ALA A 216 4.87 -8.08 12.90
N ALA A 217 4.65 -8.71 14.06
CA ALA A 217 4.76 -8.07 15.37
C ALA A 217 6.19 -7.58 15.70
N GLU A 218 7.21 -8.22 15.11
CA GLU A 218 8.63 -7.88 15.30
C GLU A 218 9.01 -6.59 14.56
N LEU A 219 8.20 -6.17 13.58
CA LEU A 219 8.44 -4.96 12.81
C LEU A 219 8.25 -3.71 13.65
N GLN A 220 9.08 -2.72 13.39
CA GLN A 220 9.05 -1.39 13.97
C GLN A 220 8.60 -0.35 12.94
N LEU A 221 8.41 0.88 13.40
CA LEU A 221 8.12 2.00 12.50
C LEU A 221 9.25 2.17 11.47
N GLY A 222 8.87 2.42 10.22
CA GLY A 222 9.80 2.50 9.08
C GLY A 222 10.14 1.16 8.43
N ASP A 223 9.74 0.03 9.03
CA ASP A 223 9.97 -1.28 8.44
C ASP A 223 9.00 -1.62 7.32
N VAL A 224 9.32 -2.65 6.55
CA VAL A 224 8.66 -2.95 5.28
C VAL A 224 8.03 -4.34 5.29
N ILE A 225 6.88 -4.45 4.63
CA ILE A 225 6.22 -5.74 4.34
C ILE A 225 6.10 -5.90 2.83
N CYS A 226 6.53 -7.04 2.31
CA CYS A 226 6.29 -7.44 0.91
C CYS A 226 5.22 -8.53 0.87
N TYR A 227 4.32 -8.42 -0.11
CA TYR A 227 3.17 -9.32 -0.30
C TYR A 227 3.28 -10.00 -1.65
N ASP A 228 3.11 -11.32 -1.67
CA ASP A 228 2.83 -12.13 -2.84
C ASP A 228 1.37 -12.54 -2.71
N PHE A 229 0.49 -11.89 -3.48
CA PHE A 229 -0.94 -12.04 -3.30
C PHE A 229 -1.43 -13.42 -3.74
N GLN A 230 -0.80 -14.03 -4.75
CA GLN A 230 -1.22 -15.31 -5.32
C GLN A 230 -0.51 -16.52 -4.71
N GLY A 231 0.59 -16.30 -4.01
CA GLY A 231 1.45 -17.35 -3.47
C GLY A 231 2.26 -18.08 -4.56
N ASP A 232 2.52 -17.42 -5.68
CA ASP A 232 3.24 -18.01 -6.82
C ASP A 232 4.77 -17.78 -6.76
N GLY A 233 5.25 -17.17 -5.68
CA GLY A 233 6.65 -16.79 -5.45
C GLY A 233 6.99 -15.39 -5.95
N ARG A 234 6.06 -14.72 -6.66
CA ARG A 234 6.25 -13.36 -7.16
C ARG A 234 5.57 -12.33 -6.27
N PHE A 235 6.38 -11.60 -5.51
CA PHE A 235 5.91 -10.44 -4.74
C PHE A 235 5.36 -9.31 -5.62
N ASP A 236 4.13 -8.91 -5.35
CA ASP A 236 3.33 -7.93 -6.11
C ASP A 236 3.28 -6.56 -5.44
N HIS A 237 3.38 -6.51 -4.12
CA HIS A 237 3.10 -5.30 -3.36
C HIS A 237 4.07 -5.10 -2.20
N THR A 238 4.29 -3.84 -1.83
CA THR A 238 5.17 -3.45 -0.73
C THR A 238 4.53 -2.31 0.06
N THR A 239 4.59 -2.40 1.39
CA THR A 239 4.05 -1.39 2.32
C THR A 239 5.09 -1.01 3.38
N ILE A 240 4.87 0.11 4.08
CA ILE A 240 5.72 0.57 5.19
C ILE A 240 4.91 0.72 6.46
N VAL A 241 5.48 0.28 7.58
CA VAL A 241 4.89 0.38 8.92
C VAL A 241 4.98 1.82 9.42
N THR A 242 3.83 2.43 9.68
CA THR A 242 3.72 3.83 10.13
C THR A 242 3.12 3.97 11.52
N ALA A 243 2.41 2.94 12.00
CA ALA A 243 1.90 2.87 13.36
C ALA A 243 1.77 1.41 13.82
N LYS A 244 1.38 1.23 15.07
CA LYS A 244 0.96 -0.06 15.63
C LYS A 244 -0.42 0.08 16.27
N ASP A 245 -1.20 -0.98 16.21
CA ASP A 245 -2.49 -1.07 16.88
C ASP A 245 -2.32 -1.41 18.38
N ASP A 246 -3.44 -1.55 19.11
CA ASP A 246 -3.42 -1.76 20.56
C ASP A 246 -2.76 -3.09 20.97
N TYR A 247 -2.66 -4.05 20.05
CA TYR A 247 -1.97 -5.33 20.25
C TYR A 247 -0.53 -5.33 19.73
N GLY A 248 -0.01 -4.16 19.35
CA GLY A 248 1.36 -4.03 18.83
C GLY A 248 1.52 -4.54 17.40
N MET A 249 0.41 -4.79 16.68
CA MET A 249 0.46 -5.25 15.30
C MET A 249 0.59 -4.07 14.34
N PRO A 250 1.34 -4.19 13.22
CA PRO A 250 1.59 -3.06 12.35
C PRO A 250 0.35 -2.50 11.67
N LEU A 251 0.32 -1.18 11.54
CA LEU A 251 -0.55 -0.42 10.65
C LEU A 251 0.35 0.21 9.57
N VAL A 252 -0.06 0.10 8.31
CA VAL A 252 0.79 0.41 7.17
C VAL A 252 0.21 1.50 6.27
N ASN A 253 1.11 2.24 5.62
CA ASN A 253 0.78 3.11 4.50
C ASN A 253 1.24 2.47 3.19
N ALA A 254 0.50 2.70 2.11
CA ALA A 254 0.78 2.12 0.80
C ALA A 254 0.26 2.98 -0.35
N HIS A 255 0.84 2.77 -1.54
CA HIS A 255 0.38 3.34 -2.82
C HIS A 255 -0.25 2.26 -3.74
N THR A 256 -0.56 2.64 -4.99
CA THR A 256 -1.32 1.88 -6.01
C THR A 256 -2.82 1.92 -5.72
N SER A 257 -3.24 1.35 -4.59
CA SER A 257 -4.51 1.68 -3.95
C SER A 257 -4.17 2.39 -2.65
N ASN A 258 -4.13 3.72 -2.70
CA ASN A 258 -3.56 4.55 -1.65
C ASN A 258 -4.27 4.31 -0.32
N SER A 259 -3.51 4.00 0.71
CA SER A 259 -4.04 3.71 2.04
C SER A 259 -3.12 4.21 3.15
N ARG A 260 -3.73 4.57 4.27
CA ARG A 260 -3.06 5.06 5.48
C ARG A 260 -3.57 4.31 6.70
N MET A 261 -2.65 3.86 7.53
CA MET A 261 -2.92 3.09 8.76
C MET A 261 -3.81 1.86 8.54
N ARG A 262 -3.68 1.21 7.39
CA ARG A 262 -4.37 -0.04 7.08
C ARG A 262 -3.76 -1.18 7.89
N TYR A 263 -4.55 -2.18 8.28
CA TYR A 263 -4.00 -3.34 8.97
C TYR A 263 -3.07 -4.15 8.07
N TRP A 264 -1.92 -4.54 8.62
CA TRP A 264 -0.82 -5.13 7.85
C TRP A 264 -1.19 -6.41 7.08
N SER A 265 -2.15 -7.21 7.54
CA SER A 265 -2.46 -8.50 6.89
C SER A 265 -3.06 -8.32 5.50
N TYR A 266 -3.58 -7.13 5.19
CA TYR A 266 -4.07 -6.76 3.86
C TYR A 266 -5.23 -7.64 3.35
N GLU A 267 -5.87 -8.43 4.22
CA GLU A 267 -6.98 -9.34 3.88
C GLU A 267 -8.23 -8.61 3.38
N ASP A 268 -8.38 -7.34 3.75
CA ASP A 268 -9.46 -6.47 3.29
C ASP A 268 -9.17 -5.82 1.91
N SER A 269 -8.13 -6.28 1.20
CA SER A 269 -7.75 -5.77 -0.13
C SER A 269 -8.57 -6.42 -1.22
N THR A 270 -8.81 -5.69 -2.31
CA THR A 270 -9.35 -6.25 -3.56
C THR A 270 -8.38 -7.20 -4.25
N ALA A 271 -7.07 -7.10 -3.95
CA ALA A 271 -6.04 -8.02 -4.44
C ALA A 271 -5.80 -9.25 -3.55
N TYR A 272 -6.47 -9.34 -2.39
CA TYR A 272 -6.28 -10.45 -1.46
C TYR A 272 -6.69 -11.80 -2.10
N THR A 273 -5.89 -12.83 -1.86
CA THR A 273 -6.27 -14.22 -2.06
C THR A 273 -5.93 -15.05 -0.81
N PRO A 274 -6.59 -16.20 -0.58
CA PRO A 274 -6.24 -17.10 0.53
C PRO A 274 -4.80 -17.62 0.50
N ASN A 275 -4.11 -17.53 -0.64
CA ASN A 275 -2.74 -18.02 -0.82
C ASN A 275 -1.68 -16.97 -0.49
N ILE A 276 -2.08 -15.78 -0.06
CA ILE A 276 -1.17 -14.65 0.20
C ILE A 276 0.02 -15.06 1.06
N GLN A 277 1.23 -14.69 0.61
CA GLN A 277 2.48 -14.89 1.35
C GLN A 277 3.09 -13.55 1.72
N TYR A 278 3.83 -13.53 2.82
CA TYR A 278 4.45 -12.33 3.36
C TYR A 278 5.95 -12.48 3.51
N LYS A 279 6.67 -11.37 3.35
CA LYS A 279 8.06 -11.20 3.81
C LYS A 279 8.15 -9.94 4.65
N PHE A 280 8.70 -10.08 5.85
CA PHE A 280 8.80 -9.01 6.84
C PHE A 280 10.26 -8.57 6.93
N PHE A 281 10.54 -7.31 6.62
CA PHE A 281 11.90 -6.77 6.59
C PHE A 281 12.06 -5.67 7.64
N ALA A 282 12.83 -5.97 8.68
CA ALA A 282 13.30 -4.99 9.65
C ALA A 282 14.49 -4.22 9.06
N ILE A 283 14.34 -2.93 8.78
CA ILE A 283 15.42 -2.11 8.20
C ILE A 283 16.48 -1.88 9.27
N ASN A 284 17.75 -2.07 8.91
CA ASN A 284 18.85 -1.92 9.85
C ASN A 284 19.09 -0.42 10.12
N ASP A 285 19.02 -0.04 11.39
CA ASP A 285 19.20 1.33 11.88
C ASP A 285 20.56 1.56 12.56
N GLN A 286 21.34 0.50 12.78
CA GLN A 286 22.68 0.58 13.35
C GLN A 286 23.75 0.23 12.29
N SER A 287 24.73 1.13 12.17
CA SER A 287 26.01 0.87 11.49
C SER A 287 26.90 0.01 12.37
#